data_AF-A0A529NXY5-F1
#
_entry.id   AF-A0A529NXY5-F1
#
_cell.length_a   1.000
_cell.length_b   1.000
_cell.length_c   1.000
_cell.angle_alpha   90.00
_cell.angle_beta   90.00
_cell.angle_gamma   90.00
#
_symmetry.space_group_name_H-M   'P 1'
#
loop_
_entity.id
_entity.type
_entity.pdbx_description
1 polymer ?
#
loop_
_entity_poly.entity_id
_entity_poly.type
_entity_poly.pdbx_seq_one_letter_code
_entity_poly.pdbx_strand_id
1 'polypeptide(L)'
;MKKLILQMQMSVDGFVGAEDDHRWQLWEWGDDSAWDDALKQDFNAVFETIDTILLSRKMAEEGYLTHWGNAATRFPKDRFYAFAQRIVAAQKVVLSDRLKAARWERTSIASGDLPREVNALKAGEGGDIA
;
A
#
# COMPACT_ATOMS: atom_id res chain seq x y z
N MET A 1 16.37 -6.66 10.64
CA MET A 1 15.21 -7.40 10.05
C MET A 1 14.12 -6.37 9.82
N LYS A 2 13.59 -6.31 8.59
CA LYS A 2 12.51 -5.40 8.20
C LYS A 2 11.22 -5.79 8.93
N LYS A 3 10.38 -4.82 9.30
CA LYS A 3 9.03 -5.08 9.83
C LYS A 3 8.05 -5.23 8.67
N LEU A 4 7.07 -6.13 8.83
CA LEU A 4 5.87 -6.17 7.99
C LEU A 4 4.78 -5.40 8.75
N ILE A 5 4.32 -4.29 8.19
CA ILE A 5 3.42 -3.34 8.83
C ILE A 5 2.08 -3.36 8.10
N LEU A 6 1.02 -3.66 8.83
CA LEU A 6 -0.34 -3.60 8.33
C LEU A 6 -0.99 -2.30 8.81
N GLN A 7 -1.39 -1.43 7.88
CA GLN A 7 -2.14 -0.22 8.16
C GLN A 7 -3.46 -0.25 7.36
N MET A 8 -4.59 -0.26 8.06
CA MET A 8 -5.91 -0.41 7.44
C MET A 8 -7.00 0.29 8.26
N GLN A 9 -8.10 0.63 7.58
CA GLN A 9 -9.37 0.94 8.23
C GLN A 9 -10.20 -0.35 8.35
N MET A 10 -10.88 -0.51 9.47
CA MET A 10 -11.83 -1.62 9.69
C MET A 10 -13.09 -1.11 10.37
N SER A 11 -14.22 -1.73 10.07
CA SER A 11 -15.46 -1.52 10.80
C SER A 11 -15.36 -2.14 12.21
N VAL A 12 -16.27 -1.74 13.11
CA VAL A 12 -16.31 -2.22 14.51
C VAL A 12 -16.54 -3.73 14.59
N ASP A 13 -17.26 -4.29 13.62
CA ASP A 13 -17.56 -5.71 13.47
C ASP A 13 -16.51 -6.47 12.62
N GLY A 14 -15.41 -5.83 12.23
CA GLY A 14 -14.22 -6.50 11.70
C GLY A 14 -14.15 -6.65 10.18
N PHE A 15 -14.90 -5.85 9.42
CA PHE A 15 -14.84 -5.83 7.96
C PHE A 15 -13.89 -4.74 7.46
N VAL A 16 -13.18 -5.03 6.36
CA VAL A 16 -12.20 -4.12 5.73
C VAL A 16 -12.62 -3.68 4.32
N GLY A 17 -13.84 -4.02 3.93
CA GLY A 17 -14.49 -3.66 2.67
C GLY A 17 -15.99 -3.86 2.80
N ALA A 18 -16.76 -3.24 1.90
CA ALA A 18 -18.20 -3.42 1.80
C ALA A 18 -18.57 -4.01 0.44
N GLU A 19 -19.76 -4.62 0.36
CA GLU A 19 -20.39 -4.94 -0.92
C GLU A 19 -20.98 -3.66 -1.53
N ASP A 20 -20.96 -3.59 -2.86
CA ASP A 20 -21.41 -2.42 -3.64
C ASP A 20 -20.69 -1.10 -3.26
N ASP A 21 -21.30 0.03 -3.60
CA ASP A 21 -20.74 1.39 -3.41
C ASP A 21 -21.10 1.98 -2.03
N HIS A 22 -21.18 1.13 -1.00
CA HIS A 22 -21.52 1.58 0.34
C HIS A 22 -20.34 2.30 0.97
N ARG A 23 -20.52 3.62 1.15
CA ARG A 23 -19.49 4.45 1.77
C ARG A 23 -19.48 4.27 3.29
N TRP A 24 -18.37 3.80 3.83
CA TRP A 24 -18.23 3.57 5.28
C TRP A 24 -16.87 3.99 5.83
N GLN A 25 -15.84 4.05 4.99
CA GLN A 25 -14.51 4.46 5.46
C GLN A 25 -14.51 5.97 5.68
N LEU A 26 -13.79 6.41 6.71
CA LEU A 26 -13.58 7.85 6.94
C LEU A 26 -12.75 8.49 5.82
N TRP A 27 -11.98 7.65 5.11
CA TRP A 27 -11.30 8.05 3.89
C TRP A 27 -11.28 6.89 2.88
N GLU A 28 -11.91 7.12 1.73
CA GLU A 28 -12.03 6.13 0.65
C GLU A 28 -11.06 6.42 -0.49
N TRP A 29 -9.81 6.74 -0.14
CA TRP A 29 -8.75 7.01 -1.12
C TRP A 29 -9.07 8.25 -2.01
N GLY A 30 -10.10 9.02 -1.66
CA GLY A 30 -10.49 10.26 -2.35
C GLY A 30 -9.63 11.47 -1.97
N ASP A 31 -9.99 12.61 -2.56
CA ASP A 31 -9.34 13.91 -2.31
C ASP A 31 -9.71 14.47 -0.93
N ASP A 32 -10.92 14.14 -0.46
CA ASP A 32 -11.42 14.53 0.85
C ASP A 32 -11.19 13.41 1.87
N SER A 33 -10.48 13.72 2.95
CA SER A 33 -10.24 12.82 4.09
C SER A 33 -10.77 13.43 5.37
N ALA A 34 -11.70 12.71 6.02
CA ALA A 34 -12.29 13.11 7.29
C ALA A 34 -11.40 12.80 8.51
N TRP A 35 -10.18 12.30 8.29
CA TRP A 35 -9.19 12.12 9.35
C TRP A 35 -8.74 13.46 9.91
N ASP A 36 -8.48 13.48 11.23
CA ASP A 36 -7.84 14.63 11.87
C ASP A 36 -6.34 14.72 11.52
N ASP A 37 -5.72 15.85 11.84
CA ASP A 37 -4.32 16.10 11.49
C ASP A 37 -3.35 15.11 12.15
N ALA A 38 -3.67 14.64 13.36
CA ALA A 38 -2.86 13.67 14.08
C ALA A 38 -2.84 12.32 13.36
N LEU A 39 -4.01 11.81 12.96
CA LEU A 39 -4.11 10.56 12.22
C LEU A 39 -3.47 10.66 10.83
N LYS A 40 -3.62 11.81 10.16
CA LYS A 40 -2.94 12.09 8.88
C LYS A 40 -1.41 12.07 9.03
N GLN A 41 -0.90 12.64 10.10
CA GLN A 41 0.53 12.64 10.41
C GLN A 41 1.04 11.21 10.72
N ASP A 42 0.35 10.49 11.59
CA ASP A 42 0.71 9.11 11.96
C ASP A 42 0.69 8.18 10.75
N PHE A 43 -0.30 8.35 9.85
CA PHE A 43 -0.36 7.60 8.60
C PHE A 43 0.88 7.82 7.73
N ASN A 44 1.27 9.07 7.53
CA ASN A 44 2.46 9.41 6.74
C ASN A 44 3.76 8.95 7.40
N ALA A 45 3.87 9.03 8.73
CA ALA A 45 5.05 8.61 9.48
C ALA A 45 5.35 7.11 9.28
N VAL A 46 4.33 6.27 9.10
CA VAL A 46 4.54 4.87 8.71
C VAL A 46 5.22 4.78 7.34
N PHE A 47 4.67 5.45 6.32
CA PHE A 47 5.25 5.45 4.97
C PHE A 47 6.64 6.09 4.87
N GLU A 48 7.07 6.84 5.89
CA GLU A 48 8.44 7.34 5.95
C GLU A 48 9.48 6.21 6.09
N THR A 49 9.10 5.08 6.70
CA THR A 49 9.99 3.93 6.89
C THR A 49 9.86 2.89 5.78
N ILE A 50 8.79 2.94 4.98
CA ILE A 50 8.49 1.93 3.95
C ILE A 50 9.36 2.10 2.71
N ASP A 51 10.00 1.01 2.29
CA ASP A 51 10.67 0.93 0.98
C ASP A 51 10.11 -0.18 0.08
N THR A 52 9.25 -1.05 0.62
CA THR A 52 8.68 -2.20 -0.07
C THR A 52 7.18 -2.26 0.20
N ILE A 53 6.36 -2.47 -0.82
CA ILE A 53 4.92 -2.68 -0.70
C ILE A 53 4.58 -4.07 -1.23
N LEU A 54 3.97 -4.88 -0.37
CA LEU A 54 3.48 -6.21 -0.66
C LEU A 54 2.04 -6.11 -1.15
N LEU A 55 1.79 -6.54 -2.40
CA LEU A 55 0.48 -6.42 -3.03
C LEU A 55 -0.09 -7.78 -3.40
N SER A 56 -1.42 -7.90 -3.28
CA SER A 56 -2.14 -8.96 -3.96
C SER A 56 -2.18 -8.68 -5.47
N ARG A 57 -2.32 -9.75 -6.27
CA ARG A 57 -2.56 -9.60 -7.71
C ARG A 57 -3.76 -8.67 -7.97
N LYS A 58 -4.91 -8.92 -7.32
CA LYS A 58 -6.13 -8.13 -7.55
C LYS A 58 -5.90 -6.64 -7.36
N MET A 59 -5.30 -6.22 -6.24
CA MET A 59 -5.02 -4.79 -6.00
C MET A 59 -4.13 -4.17 -7.07
N ALA A 60 -3.10 -4.89 -7.52
CA ALA A 60 -2.23 -4.41 -8.61
C ALA A 60 -3.00 -4.27 -9.93
N GLU A 61 -3.90 -5.21 -10.24
CA GLU A 61 -4.71 -5.21 -11.47
C GLU A 61 -5.85 -4.19 -11.45
N GLU A 62 -6.46 -3.97 -10.29
CA GLU A 62 -7.65 -3.14 -10.10
C GLU A 62 -7.29 -1.66 -9.82
N GLY A 63 -6.03 -1.27 -10.04
CA GLY A 63 -5.65 0.13 -10.20
C GLY A 63 -4.98 0.80 -8.99
N TYR A 64 -4.58 0.06 -7.94
CA TYR A 64 -3.89 0.63 -6.77
C TYR A 64 -2.67 1.50 -7.16
N LEU A 65 -1.82 0.99 -8.05
CA LEU A 65 -0.60 1.69 -8.46
C LEU A 65 -0.90 2.92 -9.33
N THR A 66 -1.91 2.83 -10.20
CA THR A 66 -2.37 3.95 -11.02
C THR A 66 -2.96 5.05 -10.14
N HIS A 67 -3.80 4.68 -9.18
CA HIS A 67 -4.44 5.61 -8.27
C HIS A 67 -3.40 6.45 -7.50
N TRP A 68 -2.42 5.79 -6.88
CA TRP A 68 -1.40 6.52 -6.12
C TRP A 68 -0.38 7.25 -6.97
N GLY A 69 -0.08 6.77 -8.17
CA GLY A 69 0.70 7.53 -9.15
C GLY A 69 0.01 8.86 -9.51
N ASN A 70 -1.30 8.82 -9.72
CA ASN A 70 -2.08 10.02 -10.00
C ASN A 70 -2.14 10.97 -8.79
N ALA A 71 -2.38 10.43 -7.59
CA ALA A 71 -2.38 11.24 -6.37
C ALA A 71 -1.03 11.91 -6.12
N ALA A 72 0.08 11.18 -6.31
CA ALA A 72 1.43 11.72 -6.21
C ALA A 72 1.66 12.88 -7.18
N THR A 73 1.17 12.75 -8.42
CA THR A 73 1.28 13.80 -9.45
C THR A 73 0.40 15.02 -9.15
N ARG A 74 -0.82 14.79 -8.65
CA ARG A 74 -1.81 15.83 -8.36
C ARG A 74 -1.49 16.62 -7.09
N PHE A 75 -0.93 15.97 -6.08
CA PHE A 75 -0.64 16.55 -4.77
C PHE A 75 0.87 16.53 -4.43
N PRO A 76 1.76 17.07 -5.28
CA PRO A 76 3.20 16.88 -5.14
C PRO A 76 3.82 17.64 -3.95
N LYS A 77 3.08 18.60 -3.35
CA LYS A 77 3.52 19.44 -2.23
C LYS A 77 2.60 19.36 -1.01
N ASP A 78 1.54 18.57 -1.09
CA ASP A 78 0.63 18.39 0.03
C ASP A 78 1.26 17.42 1.03
N ARG A 79 1.41 17.86 2.29
CA ARG A 79 2.01 17.04 3.35
C ARG A 79 1.15 15.84 3.69
N PHE A 80 -0.17 15.94 3.57
CA PHE A 80 -1.05 14.80 3.81
C PHE A 80 -0.82 13.70 2.75
N TYR A 81 -0.53 14.06 1.49
CA TYR A 81 -0.30 13.10 0.41
C TYR A 81 1.18 12.71 0.23
N ALA A 82 2.06 13.03 1.18
CA ALA A 82 3.49 12.68 1.07
C ALA A 82 3.72 11.16 0.94
N PHE A 83 2.86 10.34 1.56
CA PHE A 83 2.88 8.88 1.41
C PHE A 83 2.69 8.43 -0.04
N ALA A 84 1.95 9.15 -0.89
CA ALA A 84 1.71 8.75 -2.28
C ALA A 84 3.01 8.74 -3.08
N GLN A 85 3.90 9.71 -2.83
CA GLN A 85 5.24 9.75 -3.41
C GLN A 85 6.08 8.55 -2.92
N ARG A 86 5.94 8.17 -1.64
CA ARG A 86 6.61 6.99 -1.09
C ARG A 86 6.09 5.69 -1.72
N ILE A 87 4.78 5.59 -1.96
CA ILE A 87 4.19 4.45 -2.68
C ILE A 87 4.78 4.32 -4.08
N VAL A 88 4.92 5.43 -4.82
CA VAL A 88 5.54 5.43 -6.16
C VAL A 88 7.02 5.03 -6.08
N ALA A 89 7.76 5.53 -5.09
CA ALA A 89 9.19 5.25 -4.93
C ALA A 89 9.51 3.85 -4.36
N ALA A 90 8.59 3.20 -3.65
CA ALA A 90 8.82 1.87 -3.08
C ALA A 90 9.04 0.79 -4.16
N GLN A 91 9.76 -0.28 -3.82
CA GLN A 91 9.67 -1.54 -4.56
C GLN A 91 8.31 -2.18 -4.30
N LYS A 92 7.73 -2.85 -5.29
CA LYS A 92 6.48 -3.58 -5.17
C LYS A 92 6.78 -5.06 -5.33
N VAL A 93 6.18 -5.87 -4.46
CA VAL A 93 6.22 -7.33 -4.59
C VAL A 93 4.80 -7.81 -4.70
N VAL A 94 4.42 -8.33 -5.87
CA VAL A 94 3.09 -8.90 -6.09
C VAL A 94 3.14 -10.39 -5.79
N LEU A 95 2.37 -10.82 -4.79
CA LEU A 95 2.24 -12.24 -4.45
C LEU A 95 1.20 -12.89 -5.35
N SER A 96 1.65 -13.80 -6.24
CA SER A 96 0.74 -14.52 -7.14
C SER A 96 1.38 -15.73 -7.84
N ASP A 97 0.66 -16.86 -7.87
CA ASP A 97 1.01 -18.01 -8.73
C ASP A 97 0.48 -17.88 -10.17
N ARG A 98 -0.49 -16.98 -10.36
CA ARG A 98 -1.24 -16.82 -11.61
C ARG A 98 -0.69 -15.71 -12.48
N LEU A 99 -0.05 -14.69 -11.89
CA LEU A 99 0.58 -13.62 -12.64
C LEU A 99 1.95 -14.09 -13.16
N LYS A 100 2.16 -14.03 -14.48
CA LYS A 100 3.37 -14.58 -15.12
C LYS A 100 4.48 -13.56 -15.37
N ALA A 101 4.14 -12.28 -15.43
CA ALA A 101 5.10 -11.21 -15.68
C ALA A 101 4.68 -9.92 -14.96
N ALA A 102 5.66 -9.21 -14.42
CA ALA A 102 5.45 -7.89 -13.85
C ALA A 102 5.33 -6.87 -15.00
N ARG A 103 4.27 -6.04 -14.94
CA ARG A 103 4.00 -5.00 -15.95
C ARG A 103 4.05 -3.58 -15.39
N TRP A 104 4.27 -3.44 -14.09
CA TRP A 104 4.36 -2.17 -13.40
C TRP A 104 5.81 -1.85 -13.05
N GLU A 105 6.12 -0.57 -12.98
CA GLU A 105 7.46 -0.10 -12.61
C GLU A 105 7.84 -0.58 -11.21
N ARG A 106 9.13 -0.85 -10.99
CA ARG A 106 9.68 -1.24 -9.68
C ARG A 106 8.93 -2.40 -9.03
N THR A 107 8.45 -3.34 -9.85
CA THR A 107 7.59 -4.43 -9.39
C THR A 107 8.21 -5.79 -9.73
N SER A 108 8.29 -6.67 -8.73
CA SER A 108 8.61 -8.08 -8.89
C SER A 108 7.39 -8.94 -8.53
N ILE A 109 7.43 -10.22 -8.94
CA ILE A 109 6.41 -11.20 -8.58
C ILE A 109 7.08 -12.26 -7.72
N ALA A 110 6.46 -12.58 -6.59
CA ALA A 110 6.82 -13.73 -5.77
C ALA A 110 5.65 -14.74 -5.77
N SER A 111 5.99 -16.03 -5.79
CA SER A 111 5.04 -17.13 -5.95
C SER A 111 5.42 -18.33 -5.09
N GLY A 112 4.48 -19.24 -4.87
CA GLY A 112 4.65 -20.40 -4.00
C GLY A 112 4.40 -20.09 -2.51
N ASP A 113 5.35 -20.45 -1.66
CA ASP A 113 5.16 -20.46 -0.20
C ASP A 113 5.24 -19.05 0.42
N LEU A 114 4.08 -18.46 0.73
CA LEU A 114 3.97 -17.07 1.21
C LEU A 114 4.81 -16.79 2.48
N PRO A 115 4.76 -17.60 3.55
CA PRO A 115 5.65 -17.41 4.69
C PRO A 115 7.13 -17.36 4.33
N ARG A 116 7.60 -18.23 3.43
CA ARG A 116 9.00 -18.22 2.97
C ARG A 116 9.33 -16.94 2.22
N GLU A 117 8.50 -16.52 1.27
CA GLU A 117 8.71 -15.30 0.50
C GLU A 117 8.74 -14.05 1.40
N VAL A 118 7.80 -13.94 2.34
CA VAL A 118 7.75 -12.83 3.30
C VAL A 118 8.97 -12.84 4.22
N ASN A 119 9.41 -14.01 4.70
CA ASN A 119 10.61 -14.11 5.54
C ASN A 119 11.88 -13.74 4.77
N ALA A 120 11.98 -14.10 3.50
CA ALA A 120 13.09 -13.67 2.64
C ALA A 120 13.12 -12.15 2.48
N LEU A 121 11.97 -11.51 2.26
CA LEU A 121 11.87 -10.05 2.23
C LEU A 121 12.32 -9.42 3.55
N LYS A 122 11.86 -9.95 4.69
CA LYS A 122 12.23 -9.43 6.03
C LYS A 122 13.72 -9.56 6.35
N ALA A 123 14.40 -10.53 5.76
CA ALA A 123 15.84 -10.74 5.91
C ALA A 123 16.69 -9.80 5.05
N GLY A 124 16.09 -9.15 4.04
CA GLY A 124 16.77 -8.17 3.20
C GLY A 124 17.13 -6.88 3.92
N GLU A 125 17.92 -6.04 3.24
CA GLU A 125 18.28 -4.70 3.70
C GLU A 125 17.20 -3.67 3.34
N GLY A 126 17.33 -2.46 3.89
CA GLY A 126 16.45 -1.32 3.61
C GLY A 126 15.40 -1.05 4.69
N GLY A 127 14.32 -0.38 4.28
CA GLY A 127 13.21 0.07 5.11
C GLY A 127 12.25 -1.03 5.56
N ASP A 128 11.05 -0.68 6.00
CA ASP A 128 10.00 -1.63 6.34
C ASP A 128 9.14 -2.00 5.13
N ILE A 129 8.30 -3.02 5.31
CA ILE A 129 7.39 -3.56 4.31
C ILE A 129 5.97 -3.18 4.70
N ALA A 130 5.22 -2.54 3.79
CA ALA A 130 3.79 -2.31 3.92
C ALA A 130 3.00 -3.42 3.20
#